data_AF-A0A6C0EZ58-F1
#
_entry.id   AF-A0A6C0EZ58-F1
#
_cell.length_a   1.000
_cell.length_b   1.000
_cell.length_c   1.000
_cell.angle_alpha   90.00
_cell.angle_beta   90.00
_cell.angle_gamma   90.00
#
_symmetry.space_group_name_H-M   'P 1'
#
loop_
_entity.id
_entity.type
_entity.pdbx_description
1 polymer ?
#
loop_
_entity_poly.entity_id
_entity_poly.type
_entity_poly.pdbx_seq_one_letter_code
_entity_poly.pdbx_strand_id
1 'polypeptide(L)'
;MNSYQMYDDLLDWIDITKIDWDILSNNKNAVCFLEKNEDKIDWFNFSELSGSESFLEKNTDKINWDNLSLNDGPNTIQLLKNNPDKINWKYLSVLPQGYELFKNNMDKMDWFSLSLNESLSAIKILEENPDKIDWVYFSKNPYGVRLLEQNKKRIDWVYLSMNEGAGVETLMEENEAQLSYSCLSLNRNKNVLKILERHLNEVNWVLLSSNPEAIYILEKHQDKIDWDSLSGNPKAIHLLEKNPDKIDWYKLSGNPNAIHLLEKNTDKIDWNMLSTNPNIFKINYSFLKQSAFELNTEIITERFHPDNISKFAEWGFEVSEVWSV
;
A
#
# COMPACT_ATOMS: atom_id res chain seq x y z
N MET A 1 3.20 -16.27 -1.89
CA MET A 1 4.54 -15.92 -2.40
C MET A 1 5.15 -14.93 -1.42
N ASN A 2 6.34 -15.19 -0.88
CA ASN A 2 7.00 -14.29 0.07
C ASN A 2 7.57 -13.08 -0.69
N SER A 3 6.73 -12.07 -0.92
CA SER A 3 7.07 -10.91 -1.76
C SER A 3 8.27 -10.11 -1.26
N TYR A 4 8.62 -10.21 0.02
CA TYR A 4 9.76 -9.50 0.60
C TYR A 4 11.12 -10.01 0.08
N GLN A 5 11.20 -11.22 -0.49
CA GLN A 5 12.42 -11.77 -1.11
C GLN A 5 12.60 -11.35 -2.58
N MET A 6 11.64 -10.60 -3.14
CA MET A 6 11.67 -10.16 -4.54
C MET A 6 12.80 -9.17 -4.82
N TYR A 7 13.33 -8.54 -3.78
CA TYR A 7 14.40 -7.54 -3.85
C TYR A 7 15.55 -7.93 -2.91
N ASP A 8 16.79 -7.63 -3.27
CA ASP A 8 17.96 -8.11 -2.51
C ASP A 8 19.07 -7.09 -2.26
N ASP A 9 19.20 -6.05 -3.07
CA ASP A 9 20.25 -5.02 -2.94
C ASP A 9 19.79 -3.68 -3.53
N LEU A 10 20.48 -2.57 -3.24
CA LEU A 10 20.18 -1.25 -3.82
C LEU A 10 20.55 -1.19 -5.32
N LEU A 11 19.85 -0.33 -6.07
CA LEU A 11 20.23 0.00 -7.45
C LEU A 11 21.65 0.59 -7.50
N ASP A 12 22.39 0.30 -8.58
CA ASP A 12 23.83 0.59 -8.67
C ASP A 12 24.21 2.07 -8.51
N TRP A 13 23.31 2.98 -8.88
CA TRP A 13 23.56 4.43 -8.79
C TRP A 13 23.26 5.01 -7.39
N ILE A 14 22.65 4.22 -6.50
CA ILE A 14 22.28 4.66 -5.16
C ILE A 14 23.51 4.68 -4.26
N ASP A 15 23.81 5.85 -3.69
CA ASP A 15 24.87 6.01 -2.71
C ASP A 15 24.40 5.55 -1.33
N ILE A 16 24.79 4.33 -0.94
CA ILE A 16 24.46 3.74 0.36
C ILE A 16 24.87 4.62 1.55
N THR A 17 25.90 5.47 1.40
CA THR A 17 26.37 6.32 2.50
C THR A 17 25.41 7.47 2.82
N LYS A 18 24.47 7.75 1.92
CA LYS A 18 23.44 8.79 2.07
C LYS A 18 22.08 8.24 2.46
N ILE A 19 21.93 6.92 2.49
CA ILE A 19 20.69 6.26 2.89
C ILE A 19 20.48 6.42 4.40
N ASP A 20 19.31 6.94 4.75
CA ASP A 20 18.79 6.94 6.11
C ASP A 20 18.28 5.53 6.47
N TRP A 21 18.96 4.87 7.40
CA TRP A 21 18.68 3.49 7.82
C TRP A 21 17.45 3.37 8.73
N ASP A 22 17.15 4.40 9.51
CA ASP A 22 15.97 4.41 10.39
C ASP A 22 14.71 4.48 9.53
N ILE A 23 14.74 5.33 8.49
CA ILE A 23 13.67 5.42 7.49
C ILE A 23 13.61 4.16 6.62
N LEU A 24 14.76 3.64 6.16
CA LEU A 24 14.82 2.43 5.34
C LEU A 24 14.24 1.22 6.07
N SER A 25 14.34 1.20 7.41
CA SER A 25 13.76 0.16 8.26
C SER A 25 12.23 0.11 8.21
N ASN A 26 11.54 1.11 7.63
CA ASN A 26 10.11 1.07 7.32
C ASN A 26 9.81 0.85 5.82
N ASN A 27 10.82 0.55 4.99
CA ASN A 27 10.62 0.27 3.58
C ASN A 27 10.41 -1.24 3.35
N LYS A 28 9.19 -1.65 2.98
CA LYS A 28 8.80 -3.05 2.78
C LYS A 28 9.68 -3.84 1.80
N ASN A 29 10.32 -3.17 0.85
CA ASN A 29 11.20 -3.83 -0.13
C ASN A 29 12.65 -3.93 0.37
N ALA A 30 12.96 -3.29 1.51
CA ALA A 30 14.29 -3.32 2.13
C ALA A 30 14.54 -4.56 3.00
N VAL A 31 13.52 -5.38 3.28
CA VAL A 31 13.61 -6.47 4.28
C VAL A 31 14.85 -7.35 4.08
N CYS A 32 15.06 -7.92 2.89
CA CYS A 32 16.23 -8.76 2.63
C CYS A 32 17.56 -8.00 2.64
N PHE A 33 17.55 -6.70 2.32
CA PHE A 33 18.74 -5.86 2.40
C PHE A 33 19.10 -5.55 3.85
N LEU A 34 18.10 -5.28 4.69
CA LEU A 34 18.24 -5.03 6.13
C LEU A 34 18.69 -6.28 6.89
N GLU A 35 18.16 -7.45 6.56
CA GLU A 35 18.60 -8.73 7.17
C GLU A 35 20.11 -8.98 6.98
N LYS A 36 20.70 -8.51 5.88
CA LYS A 36 22.15 -8.57 5.62
C LYS A 36 22.96 -7.53 6.40
N ASN A 37 22.30 -6.50 6.92
CA ASN A 37 22.87 -5.37 7.64
C ASN A 37 22.22 -5.22 9.03
N GLU A 38 22.15 -6.32 9.78
CA GLU A 38 21.42 -6.42 11.06
C GLU A 38 21.78 -5.32 12.07
N ASP A 39 23.03 -4.85 12.06
CA ASP A 39 23.55 -3.79 12.94
C ASP A 39 23.01 -2.38 12.62
N LYS A 40 22.37 -2.20 11.47
CA LYS A 40 21.80 -0.93 10.99
C LYS A 40 20.30 -0.82 11.16
N ILE A 41 19.64 -1.90 11.60
CA ILE A 41 18.18 -1.95 11.69
C ILE A 41 17.69 -1.08 12.84
N ASP A 42 16.76 -0.17 12.54
CA ASP A 42 15.84 0.38 13.54
C ASP A 42 14.74 -0.64 13.78
N TRP A 43 14.81 -1.32 14.93
CA TRP A 43 13.88 -2.40 15.27
C TRP A 43 12.47 -1.91 15.60
N PHE A 44 12.31 -0.64 15.97
CA PHE A 44 10.99 -0.06 16.17
C PHE A 44 10.23 -0.03 14.84
N ASN A 45 10.86 0.51 13.80
CA ASN A 45 10.28 0.60 12.45
C ASN A 45 10.22 -0.76 11.74
N PHE A 46 11.28 -1.58 11.83
CA PHE A 46 11.36 -2.87 11.13
C PHE A 46 10.31 -3.89 11.56
N SER A 47 9.87 -3.82 12.82
CA SER A 47 8.84 -4.71 13.34
C SER A 47 7.50 -4.57 12.58
N GLU A 48 7.28 -3.47 11.86
CA GLU A 48 6.10 -3.25 11.02
C GLU A 48 6.16 -3.94 9.65
N LEU A 49 7.34 -4.37 9.18
CA LEU A 49 7.52 -4.89 7.81
C LEU A 49 7.44 -6.42 7.69
N SER A 50 7.64 -7.12 8.81
CA SER A 50 7.82 -8.58 8.90
C SER A 50 9.02 -9.12 8.10
N GLY A 51 10.08 -9.51 8.82
CA GLY A 51 11.19 -10.26 8.27
C GLY A 51 10.85 -11.72 7.95
N SER A 52 11.86 -12.48 7.53
CA SER A 52 11.74 -13.94 7.54
C SER A 52 11.44 -14.45 8.95
N GLU A 53 10.62 -15.49 9.06
CA GLU A 53 10.25 -16.09 10.36
C GLU A 53 11.48 -16.40 11.21
N SER A 54 12.49 -17.05 10.62
CA SER A 54 13.75 -17.39 11.31
C SER A 54 14.55 -16.17 11.77
N PHE A 55 14.51 -15.06 11.02
CA PHE A 55 15.19 -13.83 11.41
C PHE A 55 14.51 -13.14 12.59
N LEU A 56 13.17 -13.10 12.59
CA LEU A 56 12.40 -12.57 13.71
C LEU A 56 12.56 -13.45 14.97
N GLU A 57 12.49 -14.77 14.83
CA GLU A 57 12.70 -15.70 15.95
C GLU A 57 14.08 -15.53 16.62
N LYS A 58 15.12 -15.33 15.82
CA LYS A 58 16.49 -15.09 16.32
C LYS A 58 16.62 -13.78 17.10
N ASN A 59 15.76 -12.80 16.86
CA ASN A 59 15.87 -11.43 17.39
C ASN A 59 14.69 -11.02 18.27
N THR A 60 14.02 -11.97 18.91
CA THR A 60 12.84 -11.74 19.76
C THR A 60 13.05 -10.73 20.89
N ASP A 61 14.29 -10.54 21.33
CA ASP A 61 14.69 -9.57 22.35
C ASP A 61 14.72 -8.11 21.85
N LYS A 62 14.85 -7.90 20.54
CA LYS A 62 14.92 -6.58 19.91
C LYS A 62 13.59 -6.11 19.33
N ILE A 63 12.67 -7.04 19.07
CA ILE A 63 11.38 -6.76 18.40
C ILE A 63 10.49 -5.88 19.28
N ASN A 64 9.88 -4.88 18.64
CA ASN A 64 8.74 -4.17 19.22
C ASN A 64 7.46 -4.98 19.00
N TRP A 65 7.00 -5.67 20.06
CA TRP A 65 5.83 -6.53 20.02
C TRP A 65 4.50 -5.79 19.80
N ASP A 66 4.41 -4.51 20.17
CA ASP A 66 3.25 -3.68 19.87
C ASP A 66 3.15 -3.45 18.35
N ASN A 67 4.24 -3.01 17.72
CA ASN A 67 4.29 -2.78 16.27
C ASN A 67 4.11 -4.11 15.51
N LEU A 68 4.70 -5.20 16.00
CA LEU A 68 4.51 -6.53 15.44
C LEU A 68 3.04 -6.97 15.52
N SER A 69 2.30 -6.60 16.58
CA SER A 69 0.87 -6.90 16.72
C SER A 69 -0.01 -6.10 15.75
N LEU A 70 0.53 -5.08 15.06
CA LEU A 70 -0.11 -4.35 13.95
C LEU A 70 0.28 -4.88 12.56
N ASN A 71 1.11 -5.93 12.49
CA ASN A 71 1.53 -6.52 11.22
C ASN A 71 0.72 -7.80 10.89
N ASP A 72 0.19 -7.88 9.68
CA ASP A 72 -0.65 -8.99 9.19
C ASP A 72 0.11 -10.00 8.30
N GLY A 73 1.44 -9.94 8.31
CA GLY A 73 2.29 -10.88 7.59
C GLY A 73 2.18 -12.30 8.15
N PRO A 74 2.20 -13.35 7.31
CA PRO A 74 2.02 -14.73 7.75
C PRO A 74 3.08 -15.18 8.77
N ASN A 75 4.34 -14.74 8.60
CA ASN A 75 5.43 -15.02 9.53
C ASN A 75 5.18 -14.40 10.91
N THR A 76 4.64 -13.18 10.93
CA THR A 76 4.30 -12.46 12.16
C THR A 76 3.20 -13.16 12.94
N ILE A 77 2.13 -13.58 12.27
CA ILE A 77 1.03 -14.31 12.92
C ILE A 77 1.54 -15.60 13.58
N GLN A 78 2.45 -16.32 12.93
CA GLN A 78 3.04 -17.53 13.50
C GLN A 78 3.90 -17.22 14.73
N LEU A 79 4.70 -16.16 14.69
CA LEU A 79 5.50 -15.72 15.83
C LEU A 79 4.64 -15.27 17.02
N LEU A 80 3.54 -14.55 16.76
CA LEU A 80 2.58 -14.13 17.79
C LEU A 80 1.88 -15.33 18.43
N LYS A 81 1.50 -16.36 17.64
CA LYS A 81 0.94 -17.62 18.18
C LYS A 81 1.89 -18.29 19.18
N ASN A 82 3.19 -18.24 18.92
CA ASN A 82 4.21 -18.83 19.77
C ASN A 82 4.51 -18.00 21.03
N ASN A 83 4.07 -16.73 21.09
CA ASN A 83 4.35 -15.78 22.17
C ASN A 83 3.09 -15.03 22.64
N PRO A 84 2.06 -15.72 23.15
CA PRO A 84 0.75 -15.13 23.42
C PRO A 84 0.75 -14.07 24.53
N ASP A 85 1.74 -14.08 25.42
CA ASP A 85 1.93 -13.11 26.50
C ASP A 85 2.47 -11.76 26.00
N LYS A 86 3.02 -11.71 24.77
CA LYS A 86 3.57 -10.51 24.14
C LYS A 86 2.57 -9.77 23.26
N ILE A 87 1.41 -10.36 23.00
CA ILE A 87 0.41 -9.83 22.06
C ILE A 87 -0.24 -8.57 22.62
N ASN A 88 -0.22 -7.49 21.84
CA ASN A 88 -1.09 -6.35 22.06
C ASN A 88 -2.45 -6.59 21.41
N TRP A 89 -3.42 -7.03 22.22
CA TRP A 89 -4.74 -7.43 21.75
C TRP A 89 -5.54 -6.30 21.11
N LYS A 90 -5.36 -5.05 21.55
CA LYS A 90 -6.01 -3.89 20.94
C LYS A 90 -5.55 -3.74 19.50
N TYR A 91 -4.24 -3.72 19.28
CA TYR A 91 -3.63 -3.57 17.97
C TYR A 91 -3.95 -4.74 17.05
N LEU A 92 -3.87 -5.97 17.58
CA LEU A 92 -4.23 -7.15 16.83
C LEU A 92 -5.71 -7.17 16.40
N SER A 93 -6.61 -6.61 17.22
CA SER A 93 -8.04 -6.56 16.94
C SER A 93 -8.39 -5.69 15.73
N VAL A 94 -7.51 -4.78 15.31
CA VAL A 94 -7.69 -3.99 14.08
C VAL A 94 -7.42 -4.84 12.82
N LEU A 95 -6.56 -5.85 12.90
CA LEU A 95 -6.09 -6.58 11.73
C LEU A 95 -7.10 -7.64 11.25
N PRO A 96 -7.38 -7.72 9.94
CA PRO A 96 -8.28 -8.73 9.40
C PRO A 96 -7.88 -10.16 9.74
N GLN A 97 -6.58 -10.46 9.71
CA GLN A 97 -6.02 -11.78 10.06
C GLN A 97 -5.94 -12.02 11.58
N GLY A 98 -5.93 -10.95 12.38
CA GLY A 98 -5.96 -11.02 13.84
C GLY A 98 -7.18 -11.77 14.38
N TYR A 99 -8.26 -11.84 13.60
CA TYR A 99 -9.45 -12.63 13.90
C TYR A 99 -9.13 -14.08 14.27
N GLU A 100 -8.20 -14.73 13.56
CA GLU A 100 -7.84 -16.12 13.84
C GLU A 100 -7.25 -16.33 15.24
N LEU A 101 -6.62 -15.29 15.80
CA LEU A 101 -6.02 -15.29 17.13
C LEU A 101 -7.03 -14.95 18.22
N PHE A 102 -7.90 -13.95 18.00
CA PHE A 102 -8.86 -13.55 19.03
C PHE A 102 -10.19 -14.31 19.00
N LYS A 103 -10.52 -15.09 17.96
CA LYS A 103 -11.76 -15.92 17.97
C LYS A 103 -11.85 -16.89 19.15
N ASN A 104 -10.69 -17.29 19.70
CA ASN A 104 -10.58 -18.12 20.91
C ASN A 104 -10.27 -17.30 22.18
N ASN A 105 -10.18 -15.97 22.07
CA ASN A 105 -9.86 -15.01 23.14
C ASN A 105 -10.80 -13.79 23.05
N MET A 106 -12.08 -14.02 22.77
CA MET A 106 -13.08 -12.96 22.51
C MET A 106 -13.24 -11.99 23.69
N ASP A 107 -12.91 -12.43 24.90
CA ASP A 107 -12.90 -11.63 26.13
C ASP A 107 -11.80 -10.55 26.16
N LYS A 108 -10.74 -10.70 25.35
CA LYS A 108 -9.62 -9.75 25.25
C LYS A 108 -9.79 -8.74 24.11
N MET A 109 -10.85 -8.88 23.32
CA MET A 109 -11.11 -8.08 22.14
C MET A 109 -11.54 -6.66 22.50
N ASP A 110 -11.02 -5.67 21.77
CA ASP A 110 -11.41 -4.27 21.90
C ASP A 110 -12.46 -3.92 20.83
N TRP A 111 -13.68 -3.57 21.25
CA TRP A 111 -14.80 -3.28 20.34
C TRP A 111 -14.54 -2.07 19.43
N PHE A 112 -13.83 -1.07 19.94
CA PHE A 112 -13.39 0.07 19.16
C PHE A 112 -12.49 -0.38 18.00
N SER A 113 -11.46 -1.16 18.31
CA SER A 113 -10.53 -1.71 17.32
C SER A 113 -11.22 -2.67 16.34
N LEU A 114 -12.18 -3.46 16.81
CA LEU A 114 -12.98 -4.32 15.95
C LEU A 114 -13.81 -3.53 14.94
N SER A 115 -14.30 -2.33 15.30
CA SER A 115 -15.05 -1.45 14.39
C SER A 115 -14.20 -0.97 13.20
N LEU A 116 -12.87 -0.95 13.34
CA LEU A 116 -11.92 -0.70 12.26
C LEU A 116 -11.52 -1.96 11.48
N ASN A 117 -11.88 -3.15 11.96
CA ASN A 117 -11.46 -4.41 11.38
C ASN A 117 -12.19 -4.68 10.07
N GLU A 118 -11.42 -4.92 9.02
CA GLU A 118 -11.93 -5.11 7.65
C GLU A 118 -12.20 -6.58 7.29
N SER A 119 -12.08 -7.51 8.24
CA SER A 119 -12.46 -8.91 8.03
C SER A 119 -13.97 -9.10 8.01
N LEU A 120 -14.48 -9.83 7.02
CA LEU A 120 -15.91 -10.22 6.96
C LEU A 120 -16.38 -10.94 8.24
N SER A 121 -15.49 -11.65 8.93
CA SER A 121 -15.81 -12.29 10.21
C SER A 121 -16.02 -11.26 11.32
N ALA A 122 -15.22 -10.19 11.37
CA ALA A 122 -15.40 -9.10 12.30
C ALA A 122 -16.69 -8.33 12.01
N ILE A 123 -17.01 -8.08 10.73
CA ILE A 123 -18.26 -7.44 10.32
C ILE A 123 -19.48 -8.22 10.83
N LYS A 124 -19.51 -9.55 10.69
CA LYS A 124 -20.61 -10.38 11.21
C LYS A 124 -20.80 -10.25 12.73
N ILE A 125 -19.70 -10.20 13.48
CA ILE A 125 -19.78 -10.00 14.94
C ILE A 125 -20.36 -8.63 15.27
N LEU A 126 -19.95 -7.58 14.54
CA LEU A 126 -20.49 -6.23 14.72
C LEU A 126 -21.98 -6.17 14.35
N GLU A 127 -22.41 -6.84 13.28
CA GLU A 127 -23.82 -6.95 12.88
C GLU A 127 -24.69 -7.55 14.01
N GLU A 128 -24.16 -8.53 14.75
CA GLU A 128 -24.84 -9.14 15.89
C GLU A 128 -24.81 -8.26 17.17
N ASN A 129 -23.93 -7.24 17.22
CA ASN A 129 -23.68 -6.40 18.40
C ASN A 129 -23.68 -4.89 18.07
N PRO A 130 -24.77 -4.34 17.49
CA PRO A 130 -24.80 -2.97 16.97
C PRO A 130 -24.63 -1.87 18.04
N ASP A 131 -24.88 -2.19 19.32
CA ASP A 131 -24.67 -1.29 20.45
C ASP A 131 -23.19 -1.11 20.82
N LYS A 132 -22.32 -2.01 20.34
CA LYS A 132 -20.87 -1.98 20.60
C LYS A 132 -20.06 -1.29 19.51
N ILE A 133 -20.69 -1.01 18.37
CA ILE A 133 -20.01 -0.41 17.22
C ILE A 133 -19.64 1.03 17.53
N ASP A 134 -18.37 1.37 17.31
CA ASP A 134 -17.97 2.77 17.13
C ASP A 134 -18.36 3.21 15.72
N TRP A 135 -19.53 3.83 15.60
CA TRP A 135 -20.10 4.21 14.31
C TRP A 135 -19.31 5.30 13.57
N VAL A 136 -18.50 6.10 14.26
CA VAL A 136 -17.68 7.13 13.62
C VAL A 136 -16.60 6.45 12.78
N TYR A 137 -15.80 5.59 13.42
CA TYR A 137 -14.73 4.89 12.72
C TYR A 137 -15.26 3.79 11.79
N PHE A 138 -16.35 3.12 12.16
CA PHE A 138 -17.01 2.13 11.32
C PHE A 138 -17.55 2.75 10.01
N SER A 139 -17.88 4.04 9.99
CA SER A 139 -18.33 4.72 8.76
C SER A 139 -17.26 4.72 7.66
N LYS A 140 -15.97 4.63 7.99
CA LYS A 140 -14.89 4.47 7.02
C LYS A 140 -14.69 3.02 6.55
N ASN A 141 -15.23 2.03 7.27
CA ASN A 141 -14.96 0.61 7.02
C ASN A 141 -15.53 0.16 5.66
N PRO A 142 -14.69 -0.27 4.70
CA PRO A 142 -15.12 -0.57 3.33
C PRO A 142 -16.02 -1.82 3.23
N TYR A 143 -16.02 -2.69 4.24
CA TYR A 143 -16.87 -3.89 4.28
C TYR A 143 -18.15 -3.67 5.09
N GLY A 144 -18.27 -2.53 5.77
CA GLY A 144 -19.42 -2.17 6.61
C GLY A 144 -20.58 -1.50 5.87
N VAL A 145 -20.48 -1.25 4.55
CA VAL A 145 -21.44 -0.44 3.77
C VAL A 145 -22.89 -0.90 3.98
N ARG A 146 -23.16 -2.20 3.89
CA ARG A 146 -24.52 -2.75 4.07
C ARG A 146 -25.09 -2.46 5.47
N LEU A 147 -24.26 -2.54 6.50
CA LEU A 147 -24.66 -2.27 7.87
C LEU A 147 -24.89 -0.76 8.10
N LEU A 148 -24.08 0.09 7.46
CA LEU A 148 -24.27 1.55 7.44
C LEU A 148 -25.60 1.94 6.76
N GLU A 149 -25.94 1.31 5.63
CA GLU A 149 -27.22 1.54 4.94
C GLU A 149 -28.44 1.21 5.82
N GLN A 150 -28.35 0.18 6.65
CA GLN A 150 -29.40 -0.18 7.60
C GLN A 150 -29.49 0.78 8.79
N ASN A 151 -28.43 1.55 9.04
CA ASN A 151 -28.26 2.40 10.21
C ASN A 151 -27.93 3.85 9.84
N LYS A 152 -28.56 4.41 8.79
CA LYS A 152 -28.25 5.75 8.23
C LYS A 152 -28.11 6.88 9.27
N LYS A 153 -28.87 6.84 10.37
CA LYS A 153 -28.82 7.85 11.44
C LYS A 153 -27.54 7.81 12.30
N ARG A 154 -26.76 6.72 12.21
CA ARG A 154 -25.52 6.52 12.95
C ARG A 154 -24.28 6.88 12.14
N ILE A 155 -24.44 7.12 10.84
CA ILE A 155 -23.33 7.42 9.93
C ILE A 155 -22.65 8.73 10.35
N ASP A 156 -21.33 8.68 10.46
CA ASP A 156 -20.49 9.86 10.42
C ASP A 156 -20.11 10.14 8.96
N TRP A 157 -20.63 11.24 8.40
CA TRP A 157 -20.47 11.53 6.97
C TRP A 157 -19.06 11.99 6.59
N VAL A 158 -18.29 12.52 7.54
CA VAL A 158 -16.89 12.87 7.30
C VAL A 158 -16.06 11.60 7.10
N TYR A 159 -16.24 10.62 7.99
CA TYR A 159 -15.59 9.31 7.88
C TYR A 159 -16.14 8.47 6.73
N LEU A 160 -17.46 8.54 6.46
CA LEU A 160 -18.05 7.91 5.28
C LEU A 160 -17.42 8.46 4.00
N SER A 161 -17.11 9.75 3.91
CA SER A 161 -16.47 10.34 2.72
C SER A 161 -15.08 9.73 2.41
N MET A 162 -14.46 9.06 3.38
CA MET A 162 -13.21 8.29 3.21
C MET A 162 -13.43 6.80 2.97
N ASN A 163 -14.68 6.33 2.92
CA ASN A 163 -15.03 4.94 2.71
C ASN A 163 -14.84 4.57 1.23
N GLU A 164 -14.05 3.52 1.00
CA GLU A 164 -13.70 3.05 -0.35
C GLU A 164 -14.46 1.77 -0.74
N GLY A 165 -15.41 1.35 0.10
CA GLY A 165 -16.18 0.13 -0.03
C GLY A 165 -17.01 0.05 -1.30
N ALA A 166 -17.18 -1.16 -1.82
CA ALA A 166 -18.03 -1.38 -2.98
C ALA A 166 -19.49 -1.06 -2.65
N GLY A 167 -20.16 -0.28 -3.52
CA GLY A 167 -21.56 0.10 -3.38
C GLY A 167 -21.80 1.37 -2.57
N VAL A 168 -20.77 1.90 -1.88
CA VAL A 168 -20.89 3.13 -1.07
C VAL A 168 -21.24 4.36 -1.91
N GLU A 169 -20.90 4.34 -3.21
CA GLU A 169 -21.20 5.45 -4.12
C GLU A 169 -22.69 5.79 -4.15
N THR A 170 -23.59 4.80 -4.12
CA THR A 170 -25.05 5.04 -4.12
C THR A 170 -25.47 5.82 -2.88
N LEU A 171 -24.97 5.39 -1.71
CA LEU A 171 -25.28 6.03 -0.44
C LEU A 171 -24.75 7.47 -0.39
N MET A 172 -23.56 7.72 -0.96
CA MET A 172 -22.98 9.06 -1.06
C MET A 172 -23.74 9.96 -2.03
N GLU A 173 -24.12 9.45 -3.21
CA GLU A 173 -24.87 10.19 -4.22
C GLU A 173 -26.25 10.62 -3.72
N GLU A 174 -26.91 9.78 -2.94
CA GLU A 174 -28.19 10.13 -2.29
C GLU A 174 -28.05 11.23 -1.21
N ASN A 175 -26.83 11.52 -0.74
CA ASN A 175 -26.57 12.33 0.46
C ASN A 175 -25.42 13.33 0.28
N GLU A 176 -25.19 13.83 -0.94
CA GLU A 176 -24.04 14.68 -1.27
C GLU A 176 -23.86 15.89 -0.33
N ALA A 177 -24.98 16.51 0.10
CA ALA A 177 -24.96 17.67 1.00
C ALA A 177 -24.36 17.40 2.39
N GLN A 178 -24.16 16.14 2.77
CA GLN A 178 -23.56 15.75 4.06
C GLN A 178 -22.07 15.39 3.92
N LEU A 179 -21.56 15.26 2.69
CA LEU A 179 -20.21 14.79 2.45
C LEU A 179 -19.16 15.86 2.77
N SER A 180 -17.99 15.40 3.18
CA SER A 180 -16.79 16.22 3.28
C SER A 180 -16.01 16.12 1.97
N TYR A 181 -16.09 17.12 1.11
CA TYR A 181 -15.35 17.14 -0.16
C TYR A 181 -13.83 17.15 0.01
N SER A 182 -13.32 17.66 1.15
CA SER A 182 -11.91 17.52 1.51
C SER A 182 -11.53 16.05 1.73
N CYS A 183 -12.34 15.28 2.48
CA CYS A 183 -12.13 13.85 2.69
C CYS A 183 -12.34 13.05 1.40
N LEU A 184 -13.36 13.41 0.61
CA LEU A 184 -13.68 12.78 -0.66
C LEU A 184 -12.55 12.94 -1.69
N SER A 185 -11.80 14.05 -1.63
CA SER A 185 -10.62 14.30 -2.48
C SER A 185 -9.48 13.29 -2.26
N LEU A 186 -9.44 12.62 -1.09
CA LEU A 186 -8.48 11.55 -0.77
C LEU A 186 -9.01 10.14 -1.08
N ASN A 187 -10.29 10.00 -1.43
CA ASN A 187 -10.93 8.70 -1.61
C ASN A 187 -10.37 7.98 -2.86
N ARG A 188 -10.01 6.70 -2.76
CA ARG A 188 -9.46 5.93 -3.88
C ARG A 188 -10.51 5.15 -4.67
N ASN A 189 -11.78 5.18 -4.27
CA ASN A 189 -12.86 4.63 -5.06
C ASN A 189 -13.17 5.57 -6.25
N LYS A 190 -12.81 5.14 -7.46
CA LYS A 190 -13.02 5.91 -8.70
C LYS A 190 -14.48 6.27 -8.97
N ASN A 191 -15.44 5.45 -8.54
CA ASN A 191 -16.86 5.76 -8.72
C ASN A 191 -17.26 6.91 -7.80
N VAL A 192 -16.79 6.91 -6.56
CA VAL A 192 -17.00 8.00 -5.60
C VAL A 192 -16.37 9.31 -6.10
N LEU A 193 -15.17 9.26 -6.67
CA LEU A 193 -14.49 10.45 -7.21
C LEU A 193 -15.28 11.17 -8.31
N LYS A 194 -16.20 10.50 -9.02
CA LYS A 194 -17.06 11.14 -10.03
C LYS A 194 -17.98 12.21 -9.42
N ILE A 195 -18.30 12.11 -8.13
CA ILE A 195 -19.08 13.12 -7.40
C ILE A 195 -18.35 14.47 -7.44
N LEU A 196 -17.01 14.48 -7.38
CA LEU A 196 -16.21 15.71 -7.39
C LEU A 196 -16.37 16.53 -8.68
N GLU A 197 -16.63 15.89 -9.82
CA GLU A 197 -16.83 16.58 -11.10
C GLU A 197 -18.07 17.50 -11.08
N ARG A 198 -19.04 17.24 -10.21
CA ARG A 198 -20.23 18.07 -10.00
C ARG A 198 -19.99 19.26 -9.04
N HIS A 199 -18.91 19.20 -8.25
CA HIS A 199 -18.66 20.08 -7.10
C HIS A 199 -17.24 20.65 -7.08
N LEU A 200 -16.75 21.07 -8.25
CA LEU A 200 -15.35 21.50 -8.45
C LEU A 200 -14.89 22.68 -7.56
N ASN A 201 -15.83 23.42 -6.95
CA ASN A 201 -15.54 24.53 -6.04
C ASN A 201 -15.29 24.07 -4.59
N GLU A 202 -15.70 22.86 -4.23
CA GLU A 202 -15.53 22.28 -2.89
C GLU A 202 -14.36 21.30 -2.83
N VAL A 203 -13.82 20.91 -4.00
CA VAL A 203 -12.66 20.05 -4.15
C VAL A 203 -11.43 20.65 -3.45
N ASN A 204 -10.77 19.83 -2.64
CA ASN A 204 -9.45 20.16 -2.13
C ASN A 204 -8.38 19.71 -3.14
N TRP A 205 -7.93 20.64 -3.98
CA TRP A 205 -7.01 20.35 -5.09
C TRP A 205 -5.61 19.91 -4.64
N VAL A 206 -5.15 20.33 -3.46
CA VAL A 206 -3.89 19.85 -2.87
C VAL A 206 -3.99 18.36 -2.60
N LEU A 207 -5.04 17.93 -1.89
CA LEU A 207 -5.28 16.52 -1.59
C LEU A 207 -5.54 15.70 -2.85
N LEU A 208 -6.34 16.24 -3.77
CA LEU A 208 -6.66 15.57 -5.04
C LEU A 208 -5.40 15.38 -5.92
N SER A 209 -4.47 16.35 -5.92
CA SER A 209 -3.22 16.26 -6.70
C SER A 209 -2.33 15.12 -6.23
N SER A 210 -2.36 14.80 -4.94
CA SER A 210 -1.67 13.62 -4.39
C SER A 210 -2.38 12.29 -4.65
N ASN A 211 -3.65 12.30 -5.07
CA ASN A 211 -4.48 11.11 -5.22
C ASN A 211 -4.23 10.42 -6.58
N PRO A 212 -3.66 9.20 -6.61
CA PRO A 212 -3.36 8.50 -7.86
C PRO A 212 -4.62 8.14 -8.65
N GLU A 213 -5.76 7.88 -7.99
CA GLU A 213 -7.00 7.52 -8.67
C GLU A 213 -7.74 8.71 -9.28
N ALA A 214 -7.32 9.94 -8.93
CA ALA A 214 -7.88 11.19 -9.45
C ALA A 214 -7.14 11.74 -10.68
N ILE A 215 -6.15 11.01 -11.23
CA ILE A 215 -5.32 11.52 -12.33
C ILE A 215 -6.14 12.03 -13.53
N TYR A 216 -7.26 11.37 -13.83
CA TYR A 216 -8.15 11.77 -14.94
C TYR A 216 -8.87 13.10 -14.69
N ILE A 217 -9.11 13.49 -13.43
CA ILE A 217 -9.68 14.80 -13.06
C ILE A 217 -8.58 15.86 -13.20
N LEU A 218 -7.36 15.56 -12.73
CA LEU A 218 -6.22 16.47 -12.80
C LEU A 218 -5.85 16.78 -14.26
N GLU A 219 -5.89 15.80 -15.16
CA GLU A 219 -5.65 16.00 -16.59
C GLU A 219 -6.64 16.97 -17.26
N LYS A 220 -7.89 16.99 -16.81
CA LYS A 220 -8.95 17.90 -17.30
C LYS A 220 -8.83 19.30 -16.71
N HIS A 221 -8.23 19.45 -15.53
CA HIS A 221 -8.19 20.69 -14.75
C HIS A 221 -6.77 21.06 -14.34
N GLN A 222 -5.85 21.11 -15.32
CA GLN A 222 -4.42 21.35 -15.07
C GLN A 222 -4.12 22.70 -14.43
N ASP A 223 -5.00 23.68 -14.61
CA ASP A 223 -4.92 25.02 -13.99
C ASP A 223 -5.09 24.99 -12.47
N LYS A 224 -5.67 23.91 -11.92
CA LYS A 224 -5.94 23.75 -10.49
C LYS A 224 -4.96 22.80 -9.79
N ILE A 225 -4.03 22.19 -10.52
CA ILE A 225 -3.06 21.25 -9.97
C ILE A 225 -2.15 21.95 -8.95
N ASP A 226 -2.02 21.31 -7.78
CA ASP A 226 -0.93 21.58 -6.84
C ASP A 226 0.28 20.72 -7.22
N TRP A 227 1.27 21.35 -7.86
CA TRP A 227 2.40 20.64 -8.48
C TRP A 227 3.34 20.00 -7.45
N ASP A 228 3.47 20.59 -6.27
CA ASP A 228 4.22 20.01 -5.18
C ASP A 228 3.57 18.66 -4.81
N SER A 229 2.29 18.64 -4.49
CA SER A 229 1.58 17.40 -4.12
C SER A 229 1.49 16.40 -5.28
N LEU A 230 1.41 16.87 -6.53
CA LEU A 230 1.47 16.04 -7.72
C LEU A 230 2.82 15.30 -7.85
N SER A 231 3.92 15.91 -7.40
CA SER A 231 5.26 15.32 -7.52
C SER A 231 5.40 14.00 -6.77
N GLY A 232 4.64 13.81 -5.68
CA GLY A 232 4.54 12.54 -4.95
C GLY A 232 3.54 11.53 -5.54
N ASN A 233 2.76 11.92 -6.55
CA ASN A 233 1.72 11.06 -7.13
C ASN A 233 2.33 10.08 -8.16
N PRO A 234 2.27 8.76 -7.93
CA PRO A 234 2.90 7.78 -8.80
C PRO A 234 2.25 7.67 -10.19
N LYS A 235 0.98 8.07 -10.34
CA LYS A 235 0.29 8.07 -11.64
C LYS A 235 0.47 9.37 -12.43
N ALA A 236 1.19 10.36 -11.89
CA ALA A 236 1.35 11.67 -12.51
C ALA A 236 2.71 11.91 -13.19
N ILE A 237 3.57 10.89 -13.27
CA ILE A 237 4.92 11.01 -13.85
C ILE A 237 4.91 11.64 -15.25
N HIS A 238 3.98 11.27 -16.12
CA HIS A 238 3.87 11.82 -17.47
C HIS A 238 3.51 13.31 -17.50
N LEU A 239 2.85 13.84 -16.46
CA LEU A 239 2.60 15.27 -16.32
C LEU A 239 3.84 16.01 -15.83
N LEU A 240 4.59 15.40 -14.90
CA LEU A 240 5.85 15.94 -14.36
C LEU A 240 6.95 15.99 -15.43
N GLU A 241 7.08 14.95 -16.25
CA GLU A 241 8.02 14.91 -17.38
C GLU A 241 7.79 16.04 -18.40
N LYS A 242 6.54 16.47 -18.58
CA LYS A 242 6.16 17.59 -19.45
C LYS A 242 6.36 18.96 -18.81
N ASN A 243 6.52 19.03 -17.49
CA ASN A 243 6.63 20.27 -16.72
C ASN A 243 7.79 20.17 -15.72
N PRO A 244 9.04 19.96 -16.18
CA PRO A 244 10.17 19.69 -15.30
C PRO A 244 10.53 20.85 -14.36
N ASP A 245 10.12 22.07 -14.70
CA ASP A 245 10.27 23.28 -13.90
C ASP A 245 9.35 23.34 -12.67
N LYS A 246 8.30 22.51 -12.64
CA LYS A 246 7.31 22.45 -11.55
C LYS A 246 7.51 21.27 -10.60
N ILE A 247 8.58 20.52 -10.78
CA ILE A 247 8.87 19.35 -9.96
C ILE A 247 9.35 19.77 -8.58
N ASP A 248 8.62 19.33 -7.55
CA ASP A 248 9.12 19.28 -6.17
C ASP A 248 9.97 18.00 -6.02
N TRP A 249 11.29 18.18 -5.98
CA TRP A 249 12.24 17.07 -5.92
C TRP A 249 12.22 16.33 -4.58
N TYR A 250 11.85 16.98 -3.49
CA TYR A 250 11.69 16.34 -2.18
C TYR A 250 10.56 15.30 -2.24
N LYS A 251 9.39 15.68 -2.75
CA LYS A 251 8.26 14.74 -2.93
C LYS A 251 8.52 13.72 -4.03
N LEU A 252 9.20 14.11 -5.12
CA LEU A 252 9.55 13.20 -6.21
C LEU A 252 10.51 12.08 -5.74
N SER A 253 11.43 12.36 -4.81
CA SER A 253 12.36 11.36 -4.29
C SER A 253 11.65 10.15 -3.66
N GLY A 254 10.51 10.35 -3.00
CA GLY A 254 9.67 9.27 -2.48
C GLY A 254 8.73 8.62 -3.51
N ASN A 255 8.66 9.13 -4.75
CA ASN A 255 7.73 8.65 -5.77
C ASN A 255 8.25 7.36 -6.42
N PRO A 256 7.53 6.22 -6.28
CA PRO A 256 8.02 4.93 -6.78
C PRO A 256 8.17 4.87 -8.30
N ASN A 257 7.44 5.70 -9.05
CA ASN A 257 7.48 5.71 -10.51
C ASN A 257 8.46 6.76 -11.07
N ALA A 258 9.24 7.44 -10.22
CA ALA A 258 10.17 8.49 -10.62
C ALA A 258 11.65 8.07 -10.66
N ILE A 259 11.97 6.79 -10.43
CA ILE A 259 13.35 6.29 -10.34
C ILE A 259 14.22 6.72 -11.53
N HIS A 260 13.70 6.66 -12.76
CA HIS A 260 14.42 7.06 -13.97
C HIS A 260 14.67 8.58 -14.08
N LEU A 261 13.84 9.40 -13.44
CA LEU A 261 14.07 10.85 -13.35
C LEU A 261 15.11 11.17 -12.28
N LEU A 262 15.05 10.47 -11.15
CA LEU A 262 15.98 10.62 -10.03
C LEU A 262 17.40 10.20 -10.44
N GLU A 263 17.55 9.06 -11.12
CA GLU A 263 18.85 8.59 -11.65
C GLU A 263 19.53 9.61 -12.57
N LYS A 264 18.75 10.36 -13.34
CA LYS A 264 19.28 11.41 -14.24
C LYS A 264 19.58 12.74 -13.55
N ASN A 265 19.14 12.93 -12.30
CA ASN A 265 19.22 14.18 -11.55
C ASN A 265 19.67 13.92 -10.10
N THR A 266 20.74 13.15 -9.92
CA THR A 266 21.22 12.71 -8.60
C THR A 266 21.61 13.86 -7.66
N ASP A 267 21.89 15.04 -8.22
CA ASP A 267 22.18 16.28 -7.49
C ASP A 267 20.95 16.89 -6.79
N LYS A 268 19.74 16.52 -7.19
CA LYS A 268 18.48 17.07 -6.66
C LYS A 268 17.76 16.17 -5.69
N ILE A 269 18.28 14.96 -5.47
CA ILE A 269 17.65 13.94 -4.65
C ILE A 269 17.65 14.36 -3.20
N ASP A 270 16.48 14.29 -2.56
CA ASP A 270 16.38 14.18 -1.12
C ASP A 270 16.55 12.71 -0.70
N TRP A 271 17.66 12.41 -0.03
CA TRP A 271 18.04 11.03 0.29
C TRP A 271 17.21 10.40 1.39
N ASN A 272 16.68 11.21 2.32
CA ASN A 272 15.77 10.72 3.36
C ASN A 272 14.44 10.29 2.73
N MET A 273 13.88 11.10 1.83
CA MET A 273 12.70 10.72 1.05
C MET A 273 12.98 9.56 0.11
N LEU A 274 14.16 9.50 -0.51
CA LEU A 274 14.56 8.35 -1.33
C LEU A 274 14.59 7.05 -0.52
N SER A 275 15.02 7.05 0.74
CA SER A 275 14.96 5.86 1.61
C SER A 275 13.54 5.30 1.77
N THR A 276 12.50 6.13 1.65
CA THR A 276 11.09 5.66 1.67
C THR A 276 10.65 5.03 0.35
N ASN A 277 11.38 5.27 -0.74
CA ASN A 277 10.98 4.86 -2.08
C ASN A 277 11.14 3.34 -2.24
N PRO A 278 10.07 2.58 -2.50
CA PRO A 278 10.13 1.12 -2.56
C PRO A 278 10.88 0.61 -3.80
N ASN A 279 11.14 1.45 -4.81
CA ASN A 279 11.71 1.04 -6.08
C ASN A 279 13.22 1.33 -6.22
N ILE A 280 13.92 1.54 -5.09
CA ILE A 280 15.38 1.75 -5.06
C ILE A 280 16.17 0.44 -4.99
N PHE A 281 15.51 -0.71 -5.06
CA PHE A 281 16.13 -2.03 -4.93
C PHE A 281 16.15 -2.79 -6.26
N LYS A 282 17.21 -3.58 -6.45
CA LYS A 282 17.35 -4.56 -7.52
C LYS A 282 16.37 -5.71 -7.33
N ILE A 283 15.87 -6.20 -8.45
CA ILE A 283 15.05 -7.41 -8.48
C ILE A 283 15.96 -8.63 -8.31
N ASN A 284 15.63 -9.49 -7.37
CA ASN A 284 16.29 -10.78 -7.19
C ASN A 284 15.79 -11.79 -8.25
N TYR A 285 16.39 -11.75 -9.44
CA TYR A 285 16.02 -12.65 -10.54
C TYR A 285 16.21 -14.13 -10.22
N SER A 286 17.15 -14.47 -9.33
CA SER A 286 17.36 -15.86 -8.91
C SER A 286 16.16 -16.40 -8.12
N PHE A 287 15.65 -15.60 -7.18
CA PHE A 287 14.44 -15.90 -6.43
C PHE A 287 13.21 -15.93 -7.32
N LEU A 288 13.04 -14.95 -8.23
CA LEU A 288 11.93 -14.95 -9.18
C LEU A 288 11.90 -16.22 -10.03
N LYS A 289 13.06 -16.63 -10.58
CA LYS A 289 13.16 -17.85 -11.39
C LYS A 289 12.73 -19.11 -10.63
N GLN A 290 13.10 -19.20 -9.35
CA GLN A 290 12.76 -20.34 -8.50
C GLN A 290 11.27 -20.34 -8.10
N SER A 291 10.75 -19.18 -7.71
CA SER A 291 9.38 -19.04 -7.21
C SER A 291 8.33 -19.08 -8.32
N ALA A 292 8.70 -18.74 -9.56
CA ALA A 292 7.82 -18.78 -10.73
C ALA A 292 7.89 -20.11 -11.51
N PHE A 293 8.33 -21.22 -10.89
CA PHE A 293 8.53 -22.49 -11.60
C PHE A 293 7.26 -22.99 -12.33
N GLU A 294 6.10 -22.90 -11.69
CA GLU A 294 4.82 -23.30 -12.31
C GLU A 294 4.41 -22.32 -13.42
N LEU A 295 4.59 -21.01 -13.18
CA LEU A 295 4.35 -19.94 -14.16
C LEU A 295 5.24 -20.08 -15.41
N ASN A 296 6.47 -20.58 -15.24
CA ASN A 296 7.38 -20.85 -16.36
C ASN A 296 6.80 -21.89 -17.32
N THR A 297 6.06 -22.89 -16.81
CA THR A 297 5.45 -23.91 -17.68
C THR A 297 4.38 -23.28 -18.56
N GLU A 298 3.47 -22.50 -17.98
CA GLU A 298 2.43 -21.79 -18.74
C GLU A 298 3.03 -20.77 -19.72
N ILE A 299 4.00 -19.96 -19.28
CA ILE A 299 4.69 -19.00 -20.15
C ILE A 299 5.39 -19.72 -21.29
N ILE A 300 6.05 -20.86 -21.05
CA ILE A 300 6.70 -21.64 -22.11
C ILE A 300 5.65 -22.19 -23.08
N THR A 301 4.55 -22.76 -22.58
CA THR A 301 3.51 -23.33 -23.44
C THR A 301 2.71 -22.30 -24.22
N GLU A 302 2.50 -21.11 -23.67
CA GLU A 302 1.72 -20.03 -24.29
C GLU A 302 2.63 -19.11 -25.11
N ARG A 303 3.66 -18.51 -24.49
CA ARG A 303 4.49 -17.49 -25.11
C ARG A 303 5.56 -18.09 -26.00
N PHE A 304 6.23 -19.15 -25.58
CA PHE A 304 7.32 -19.78 -26.35
C PHE A 304 6.84 -20.91 -27.29
N HIS A 305 5.52 -21.07 -27.49
CA HIS A 305 4.99 -21.93 -28.55
C HIS A 305 5.46 -21.46 -29.93
N PRO A 306 5.83 -22.35 -30.87
CA PRO A 306 6.28 -21.97 -32.20
C PRO A 306 5.37 -20.95 -32.91
N ASP A 307 4.06 -21.13 -32.82
CA ASP A 307 3.06 -20.24 -33.42
C ASP A 307 3.08 -18.80 -32.87
N ASN A 308 3.68 -18.58 -31.69
CA ASN A 308 3.73 -17.29 -31.01
C ASN A 308 5.10 -16.60 -31.07
N ILE A 309 6.14 -17.27 -31.62
CA ILE A 309 7.51 -16.73 -31.72
C ILE A 309 7.54 -15.41 -32.49
N SER A 310 6.71 -15.27 -33.53
CA SER A 310 6.60 -14.04 -34.32
C SER A 310 6.21 -12.80 -33.50
N LYS A 311 5.56 -12.99 -32.34
CA LYS A 311 5.14 -11.91 -31.44
C LYS A 311 6.28 -11.41 -30.54
N PHE A 312 7.45 -12.06 -30.53
CA PHE A 312 8.56 -11.69 -29.64
C PHE A 312 9.19 -10.36 -30.00
N ALA A 313 9.15 -10.01 -31.30
CA ALA A 313 9.59 -8.70 -31.77
C ALA A 313 8.79 -7.55 -31.12
N GLU A 314 7.49 -7.76 -30.85
CA GLU A 314 6.64 -6.76 -30.17
C GLU A 314 7.03 -6.55 -28.71
N TRP A 315 7.79 -7.49 -28.13
CA TRP A 315 8.27 -7.44 -26.75
C TRP A 315 9.72 -6.94 -26.66
N GLY A 316 10.30 -6.52 -27.79
CA GLY A 316 11.65 -5.97 -27.85
C GLY A 316 12.76 -7.03 -27.85
N PHE A 317 12.44 -8.30 -28.11
CA PHE A 317 13.44 -9.35 -28.28
C PHE A 317 13.76 -9.55 -29.76
N GLU A 318 15.05 -9.60 -30.10
CA GLU A 318 15.50 -10.10 -31.39
C GLU A 318 15.33 -11.63 -31.43
N VAL A 319 14.51 -12.12 -32.36
CA VAL A 319 14.35 -13.56 -32.58
C VAL A 319 15.59 -14.07 -33.28
N SER A 320 16.40 -14.89 -32.61
CA SER A 320 17.57 -15.51 -33.23
C SER A 320 17.16 -16.56 -34.27
N GLU A 321 18.01 -16.81 -35.27
CA GLU A 321 17.78 -17.80 -36.34
C GLU A 321 17.52 -19.24 -35.81
N VAL A 322 17.81 -19.50 -34.53
CA VAL A 322 17.54 -20.78 -33.87
C VAL A 322 16.03 -21.04 -33.67
N TRP A 323 15.22 -19.97 -33.70
CA TRP A 323 13.77 -20.02 -33.45
C TRP A 323 12.94 -19.74 -34.71
N SER A 324 13.58 -19.47 -35.85
CA SER A 324 12.92 -19.37 -37.16
C SER A 324 12.75 -20.77 -37.76
N VAL A 325 11.62 -21.43 -37.47
CA VAL A 325 11.19 -22.66 -38.13
C VAL A 325 10.07 -22.35 -39.11
#